data_AF-A0AAT9GSX6-F1
#
_entry.id   AF-A0AAT9GSX6-F1
#
_cell.length_a   1.000
_cell.length_b   1.000
_cell.length_c   1.000
_cell.angle_alpha   90.00
_cell.angle_beta   90.00
_cell.angle_gamma   90.00
#
_symmetry.space_group_name_H-M   'P 1'
#
loop_
_entity.id
_entity.type
_entity.pdbx_description
1 polymer ?
#
loop_
_entity_poly.entity_id
_entity_poly.type
_entity_poly.pdbx_seq_one_letter_code
_entity_poly.pdbx_strand_id
1 'polypeptide(L)'
;MIYVSVTVDVDAMAGWIGSYGGENSLCDLSRGEFAGKIGVKRLVSLFKETKIKATWFIPGHSIETFKNEIYEAAHEEHEIGTHGYSHENPLRLTKEKEKKIFIKNIRLIKEITGKEPKGNRQPWWDMAPWTVENLEELGFTYDSSLMGDEFHPYYLRKGDKWYPIDYSKDPDEWMKPYEFGKPTKIIEFPVSWYLDDLPPQLFMKHPYYNYGWTHQILYIMYYLENILITYMKSRKMVYLR
;
A
#
# COMPACT_ATOMS: atom_id res chain seq x y z
N MET A 1 -19.79 14.70 -4.55
CA MET A 1 -19.44 14.38 -3.15
C MET A 1 -18.00 13.91 -3.16
N ILE A 2 -17.18 14.33 -2.19
CA ILE A 2 -15.77 13.92 -2.10
C ILE A 2 -15.64 13.06 -0.86
N TYR A 3 -14.99 11.92 -1.02
CA TYR A 3 -14.62 11.04 0.08
C TYR A 3 -13.12 11.17 0.29
N VAL A 4 -12.71 11.34 1.55
CA VAL A 4 -11.30 11.40 1.95
C VAL A 4 -11.06 10.25 2.90
N SER A 5 -10.05 9.46 2.62
CA SER A 5 -9.59 8.37 3.48
C SER A 5 -8.14 8.63 3.88
N VAL A 6 -7.83 8.36 5.15
CA VAL A 6 -6.45 8.30 5.63
C VAL A 6 -6.11 6.83 5.80
N THR A 7 -5.04 6.39 5.15
CA THR A 7 -4.57 5.01 5.25
C THR A 7 -3.18 4.96 5.87
N VAL A 8 -2.90 3.94 6.66
CA VAL A 8 -1.62 3.79 7.37
C VAL A 8 -1.02 2.42 7.07
N ASP A 9 0.22 2.41 6.59
CA ASP A 9 0.99 1.18 6.35
C ASP A 9 1.95 0.97 7.53
N VAL A 10 1.74 -0.11 8.29
CA VAL A 10 2.54 -0.37 9.51
C VAL A 10 3.76 -1.22 9.20
N ASP A 11 4.63 -0.70 8.35
CA ASP A 11 5.80 -1.42 7.85
C ASP A 11 6.71 -1.86 8.99
N ALA A 12 7.03 -0.93 9.90
CA ALA A 12 7.89 -1.19 11.05
C ALA A 12 9.14 -2.01 10.67
N MET A 13 9.46 -3.11 11.37
CA MET A 13 10.56 -3.99 10.96
C MET A 13 10.30 -4.74 9.66
N ALA A 14 9.03 -5.03 9.32
CA ALA A 14 8.70 -5.76 8.12
C ALA A 14 9.23 -5.03 6.89
N GLY A 15 9.04 -3.72 6.79
CA GLY A 15 9.60 -2.91 5.71
C GLY A 15 11.12 -3.00 5.60
N TRP A 16 11.85 -2.92 6.72
CA TRP A 16 13.31 -3.08 6.73
C TRP A 16 13.78 -4.47 6.30
N ILE A 17 13.02 -5.50 6.63
CA ILE A 17 13.31 -6.89 6.26
C ILE A 17 13.01 -7.14 4.77
N GLY A 18 11.84 -6.72 4.31
CA GLY A 18 11.34 -7.09 2.98
C GLY A 18 11.67 -6.12 1.85
N SER A 19 11.97 -4.85 2.14
CA SER A 19 12.05 -3.81 1.10
C SER A 19 13.18 -2.78 1.28
N TYR A 20 13.44 -2.32 2.51
CA TYR A 20 14.34 -1.16 2.74
C TYR A 20 15.81 -1.56 2.99
N GLY A 21 16.17 -2.82 2.72
CA GLY A 21 17.55 -3.30 2.84
C GLY A 21 18.16 -3.23 4.25
N GLY A 22 17.33 -3.24 5.30
CA GLY A 22 17.73 -3.13 6.70
C GLY A 22 17.85 -4.45 7.45
N GLU A 23 17.67 -5.59 6.77
CA GLU A 23 17.62 -6.94 7.36
C GLU A 23 18.84 -7.30 8.24
N ASN A 24 20.02 -6.78 7.90
CA ASN A 24 21.28 -7.02 8.63
C ASN A 24 21.75 -5.80 9.44
N SER A 25 20.87 -4.83 9.70
CA SER A 25 21.20 -3.56 10.32
C SER A 25 20.37 -3.32 11.58
N LEU A 26 20.98 -3.52 12.75
CA LEU A 26 20.33 -3.23 14.05
C LEU A 26 19.86 -1.77 14.16
N CYS A 27 20.59 -0.85 13.55
CA CYS A 27 20.21 0.56 13.50
C CYS A 27 18.92 0.79 12.70
N ASP A 28 18.66 0.00 11.66
CA ASP A 28 17.46 0.16 10.85
C ASP A 28 16.29 -0.61 11.47
N LEU A 29 16.53 -1.81 12.00
CA LEU A 29 15.54 -2.56 12.76
C LEU A 29 15.04 -1.80 14.00
N SER A 30 15.90 -1.02 14.69
CA SER A 30 15.46 -0.19 15.82
C SER A 30 14.56 0.98 15.38
N ARG A 31 14.68 1.47 14.14
CA ARG A 31 13.71 2.42 13.57
C ARG A 31 12.36 1.77 13.31
N GLY A 32 12.37 0.51 12.86
CA GLY A 32 11.16 -0.32 12.81
C GLY A 32 10.52 -0.50 14.18
N GLU A 33 11.32 -0.70 15.23
CA GLU A 33 10.83 -0.80 16.61
C GLU A 33 10.11 0.46 17.06
N PHE A 34 10.70 1.62 16.76
CA PHE A 34 10.08 2.91 17.03
C PHE A 34 8.72 3.05 16.33
N ALA A 35 8.64 2.70 15.04
CA ALA A 35 7.39 2.78 14.29
C ALA A 35 6.28 1.94 14.92
N GLY A 36 6.58 0.69 15.31
CA GLY A 36 5.60 -0.19 15.97
C GLY A 36 5.24 0.22 17.39
N LYS A 37 6.22 0.45 18.28
CA LYS A 37 5.95 0.71 19.72
C LYS A 37 5.45 2.12 20.00
N ILE A 38 5.92 3.10 19.23
CA ILE A 38 5.69 4.53 19.49
C ILE A 38 4.86 5.15 18.36
N GLY A 39 5.19 4.87 17.11
CA GLY A 39 4.49 5.43 15.94
C GLY A 39 3.01 5.08 15.92
N VAL A 40 2.68 3.79 16.09
CA VAL A 40 1.28 3.30 16.12
C VAL A 40 0.48 4.04 17.21
N LYS A 41 0.98 4.10 18.45
CA LYS A 41 0.28 4.78 19.57
C LYS A 41 0.04 6.26 19.29
N ARG A 42 1.01 6.95 18.69
CA ARG A 42 0.87 8.37 18.34
C ARG A 42 -0.21 8.59 17.29
N LEU A 43 -0.27 7.75 16.26
CA LEU A 43 -1.29 7.84 15.22
C LEU A 43 -2.68 7.49 15.76
N VAL A 44 -2.79 6.46 16.63
CA VAL A 44 -4.06 6.14 17.31
C VAL A 44 -4.54 7.34 18.15
N SER A 45 -3.67 7.95 18.95
CA SER A 45 -4.02 9.17 19.73
C SER A 45 -4.48 10.31 18.82
N LEU A 46 -3.76 10.55 17.71
CA LEU A 46 -4.11 11.58 16.74
C LEU A 46 -5.49 11.34 16.13
N PHE A 47 -5.79 10.11 15.70
CA PHE A 47 -7.10 9.78 15.11
C PHE A 47 -8.24 9.88 16.12
N LYS A 48 -7.98 9.53 17.38
CA LYS A 48 -8.94 9.71 18.48
C LYS A 48 -9.24 11.19 18.76
N GLU A 49 -8.22 12.02 18.84
CA GLU A 49 -8.35 13.47 19.06
C GLU A 49 -9.09 14.16 17.91
N THR A 50 -8.78 13.76 16.67
CA THR A 50 -9.36 14.34 15.45
C THR A 50 -10.69 13.69 15.03
N LYS A 51 -11.07 12.58 15.66
CA LYS A 51 -12.24 11.75 15.31
C LYS A 51 -12.22 11.26 13.86
N ILE A 52 -11.03 11.02 13.32
CA ILE A 52 -10.83 10.48 11.98
C ILE A 52 -10.85 8.95 12.05
N LYS A 53 -11.64 8.31 11.18
CA LYS A 53 -11.54 6.87 10.95
C LYS A 53 -10.53 6.62 9.84
N ALA A 54 -9.65 5.64 10.05
CA ALA A 54 -8.58 5.29 9.13
C ALA A 54 -8.65 3.80 8.76
N THR A 55 -8.00 3.45 7.65
CA THR A 55 -7.74 2.05 7.25
C THR A 55 -6.25 1.77 7.44
N TRP A 56 -5.92 0.70 8.16
CA TRP A 56 -4.55 0.31 8.45
C TRP A 56 -4.21 -0.95 7.67
N PHE A 57 -3.19 -0.90 6.81
CA PHE A 57 -2.66 -2.07 6.13
C PHE A 57 -1.45 -2.57 6.94
N ILE A 58 -1.58 -3.75 7.53
CA ILE A 58 -0.64 -4.20 8.56
C ILE A 58 0.01 -5.51 8.10
N PRO A 59 1.35 -5.55 7.97
CA PRO A 59 2.06 -6.79 7.70
C PRO A 59 1.85 -7.77 8.86
N GLY A 60 1.71 -9.06 8.57
CA GLY A 60 1.53 -10.09 9.59
C GLY A 60 2.67 -10.15 10.61
N HIS A 61 3.90 -9.85 10.19
CA HIS A 61 5.04 -9.68 11.08
C HIS A 61 4.77 -8.57 12.12
N SER A 62 4.25 -7.42 11.70
CA SER A 62 3.90 -6.31 12.58
C SER A 62 2.77 -6.68 13.54
N ILE A 63 1.76 -7.44 13.08
CA ILE A 63 0.68 -7.97 13.95
C ILE A 63 1.27 -8.84 15.06
N GLU A 64 2.15 -9.80 14.72
CA GLU A 64 2.72 -10.72 15.70
C GLU A 64 3.76 -10.09 16.62
N THR A 65 4.46 -9.04 16.14
CA THR A 65 5.53 -8.35 16.88
C THR A 65 4.99 -7.31 17.86
N PHE A 66 3.98 -6.55 17.47
CA PHE A 66 3.44 -5.41 18.22
C PHE A 66 2.00 -5.64 18.64
N LYS A 67 1.71 -6.84 19.17
CA LYS A 67 0.33 -7.31 19.43
C LYS A 67 -0.53 -6.30 20.19
N ASN A 68 0.01 -5.69 21.24
CA ASN A 68 -0.73 -4.73 22.07
C ASN A 68 -1.04 -3.44 21.30
N GLU A 69 -0.05 -2.89 20.60
CA GLU A 69 -0.19 -1.68 19.79
C GLU A 69 -1.15 -1.87 18.63
N ILE A 70 -1.06 -3.00 17.92
CA ILE A 70 -1.95 -3.32 16.81
C ILE A 70 -3.37 -3.61 17.32
N TYR A 71 -3.52 -4.26 18.48
CA TYR A 71 -4.82 -4.47 19.10
C TYR A 71 -5.49 -3.13 19.41
N GLU A 72 -4.76 -2.15 19.94
CA GLU A 72 -5.30 -0.81 20.19
C GLU A 72 -5.80 -0.14 18.91
N ALA A 73 -4.99 -0.17 17.83
CA ALA A 73 -5.39 0.36 16.53
C ALA A 73 -6.63 -0.36 15.95
N ALA A 74 -6.72 -1.68 16.10
CA ALA A 74 -7.83 -2.49 15.59
C ALA A 74 -9.17 -2.23 16.29
N HIS A 75 -9.16 -1.73 17.53
CA HIS A 75 -10.36 -1.54 18.34
C HIS A 75 -10.87 -0.09 18.41
N GLU A 76 -10.22 0.87 17.75
CA GLU A 76 -10.63 2.29 17.65
C GLU A 76 -11.50 2.58 16.40
N GLU A 77 -12.38 1.64 16.03
CA GLU A 77 -13.26 1.71 14.84
C GLU A 77 -12.55 1.85 13.48
N HIS A 78 -11.26 1.54 13.43
CA HIS A 78 -10.48 1.51 12.22
C HIS A 78 -10.71 0.22 11.43
N GLU A 79 -10.50 0.28 10.11
CA GLU A 79 -10.45 -0.91 9.26
C GLU A 79 -9.03 -1.48 9.24
N ILE A 80 -8.89 -2.81 9.22
CA ILE A 80 -7.61 -3.49 9.07
C ILE A 80 -7.58 -4.30 7.76
N GLY A 81 -6.61 -4.00 6.90
CA GLY A 81 -6.32 -4.69 5.65
C GLY A 81 -4.99 -5.46 5.68
N THR A 82 -4.77 -6.33 4.69
CA THR A 82 -3.53 -7.10 4.57
C THR A 82 -2.40 -6.30 3.93
N HIS A 83 -1.15 -6.57 4.33
CA HIS A 83 0.03 -5.91 3.77
C HIS A 83 1.28 -6.82 3.70
N GLY A 84 1.13 -8.02 3.15
CA GLY A 84 2.17 -9.06 3.20
C GLY A 84 2.45 -9.55 4.62
N TYR A 85 3.44 -10.43 4.82
CA TYR A 85 3.86 -10.86 6.14
C TYR A 85 5.08 -10.07 6.63
N SER A 86 6.20 -10.16 5.93
CA SER A 86 7.45 -9.43 6.20
C SER A 86 7.70 -8.37 5.13
N HIS A 87 6.64 -7.80 4.55
CA HIS A 87 6.71 -6.78 3.50
C HIS A 87 7.51 -7.26 2.26
N GLU A 88 7.37 -8.54 1.92
CA GLU A 88 8.02 -9.16 0.76
C GLU A 88 7.48 -8.64 -0.59
N ASN A 89 8.37 -8.40 -1.56
CA ASN A 89 7.97 -8.00 -2.91
C ASN A 89 7.24 -9.18 -3.63
N PRO A 90 5.99 -8.98 -4.08
CA PRO A 90 5.17 -10.04 -4.69
C PRO A 90 5.72 -10.58 -6.02
N LEU A 91 6.46 -9.79 -6.80
CA LEU A 91 7.09 -10.24 -8.05
C LEU A 91 8.15 -11.33 -7.84
N ARG A 92 8.66 -11.48 -6.61
CA ARG A 92 9.65 -12.50 -6.24
C ARG A 92 9.02 -13.78 -5.69
N LEU A 93 7.69 -13.85 -5.64
CA LEU A 93 6.96 -14.99 -5.14
C LEU A 93 6.44 -15.86 -6.28
N THR A 94 5.96 -17.05 -5.96
CA THR A 94 5.03 -17.78 -6.84
C THR A 94 3.61 -17.52 -6.36
N LYS A 95 2.60 -17.81 -7.20
CA LYS A 95 1.19 -17.71 -6.83
C LYS A 95 0.88 -18.41 -5.50
N GLU A 96 1.42 -19.60 -5.28
CA GLU A 96 1.18 -20.43 -4.08
C GLU A 96 1.86 -19.84 -2.84
N LYS A 97 3.06 -19.28 -2.99
CA LYS A 97 3.78 -18.64 -1.88
C LYS A 97 3.04 -17.38 -1.42
N GLU A 98 2.62 -16.54 -2.36
CA GLU A 98 1.82 -15.35 -2.07
C GLU A 98 0.47 -15.73 -1.43
N LYS A 99 -0.23 -16.74 -1.97
CA LYS A 99 -1.48 -17.24 -1.39
C LYS A 99 -1.31 -17.72 0.06
N LYS A 100 -0.21 -18.42 0.36
CA LYS A 100 0.10 -18.86 1.73
C LYS A 100 0.31 -17.67 2.68
N ILE A 101 0.96 -16.61 2.21
CA ILE A 101 1.14 -15.36 2.96
C ILE A 101 -0.23 -14.72 3.24
N PHE A 102 -1.08 -14.58 2.23
CA PHE A 102 -2.43 -14.04 2.41
C PHE A 102 -3.23 -14.82 3.44
N ILE A 103 -3.26 -16.16 3.34
CA ILE A 103 -4.00 -17.02 4.28
C ILE A 103 -3.53 -16.79 5.72
N LYS A 104 -2.21 -16.68 5.94
CA LYS A 104 -1.67 -16.38 7.28
C LYS A 104 -2.15 -15.01 7.77
N ASN A 105 -2.05 -13.98 6.93
CA ASN A 105 -2.46 -12.62 7.29
C ASN A 105 -3.96 -12.50 7.58
N ILE A 106 -4.80 -13.12 6.75
CA ILE A 106 -6.26 -13.19 6.99
C ILE A 106 -6.55 -13.81 8.36
N ARG A 107 -5.87 -14.91 8.70
CA ARG A 107 -6.02 -15.56 10.01
C ARG A 107 -5.64 -14.61 11.15
N LEU A 108 -4.47 -13.96 11.07
CA LEU A 108 -4.00 -13.04 12.09
C LEU A 108 -4.95 -11.85 12.28
N ILE A 109 -5.44 -11.24 11.19
CA ILE A 109 -6.40 -10.13 11.25
C ILE A 109 -7.72 -10.59 11.87
N LYS A 110 -8.20 -11.80 11.53
CA LYS A 110 -9.41 -12.37 12.11
C LYS A 110 -9.27 -12.65 13.61
N GLU A 111 -8.09 -13.09 14.05
CA GLU A 111 -7.78 -13.32 15.47
C GLU A 111 -7.85 -12.02 16.29
N ILE A 112 -7.40 -10.88 15.74
CA ILE A 112 -7.41 -9.59 16.46
C ILE A 112 -8.73 -8.83 16.32
N THR A 113 -9.40 -8.89 15.17
CA THR A 113 -10.59 -8.05 14.89
C THR A 113 -11.92 -8.82 14.99
N GLY A 114 -11.87 -10.15 14.99
CA GLY A 114 -13.05 -11.01 14.81
C GLY A 114 -13.63 -11.02 13.39
N LYS A 115 -13.02 -10.30 12.43
CA LYS A 115 -13.50 -10.15 11.05
C LYS A 115 -12.40 -10.49 10.05
N GLU A 116 -12.79 -10.98 8.89
CA GLU A 116 -11.85 -11.16 7.78
C GLU A 116 -11.62 -9.82 7.07
N PRO A 117 -10.37 -9.50 6.67
CA PRO A 117 -10.05 -8.28 5.95
C PRO A 117 -10.78 -8.22 4.61
N LYS A 118 -11.15 -7.00 4.20
CA LYS A 118 -11.80 -6.74 2.90
C LYS A 118 -10.89 -6.06 1.89
N GLY A 119 -9.85 -5.41 2.39
CA GLY A 119 -8.82 -4.73 1.64
C GLY A 119 -7.45 -5.37 1.70
N ASN A 120 -6.70 -5.18 0.64
CA ASN A 120 -5.28 -5.45 0.56
C ASN A 120 -4.51 -4.21 0.09
N ARG A 121 -3.24 -4.14 0.49
CA ARG A 121 -2.22 -3.30 -0.15
C ARG A 121 -0.97 -4.14 -0.32
N GLN A 122 -0.41 -4.19 -1.52
CA GLN A 122 0.82 -4.93 -1.75
C GLN A 122 2.03 -4.20 -1.17
N PRO A 123 2.97 -4.94 -0.54
CA PRO A 123 4.24 -4.37 -0.12
C PRO A 123 4.94 -3.63 -1.25
N TRP A 124 5.40 -2.42 -0.96
CA TRP A 124 6.15 -1.58 -1.89
C TRP A 124 5.40 -1.22 -3.20
N TRP A 125 4.06 -1.32 -3.19
CA TRP A 125 3.18 -1.02 -4.33
C TRP A 125 3.55 -1.74 -5.62
N ASP A 126 3.99 -2.98 -5.48
CA ASP A 126 4.25 -3.87 -6.61
C ASP A 126 3.12 -4.90 -6.73
N MET A 127 2.90 -5.50 -7.90
CA MET A 127 1.85 -6.50 -8.06
C MET A 127 2.23 -7.53 -9.11
N ALA A 128 2.14 -8.81 -8.73
CA ALA A 128 2.38 -9.89 -9.66
C ALA A 128 1.12 -10.20 -10.50
N PRO A 129 1.28 -10.76 -11.72
CA PRO A 129 0.12 -11.07 -12.59
C PRO A 129 -0.93 -11.99 -11.96
N TRP A 130 -0.50 -12.87 -11.04
CA TRP A 130 -1.38 -13.81 -10.33
C TRP A 130 -2.01 -13.24 -9.05
N THR A 131 -1.58 -12.07 -8.57
CA THR A 131 -2.08 -11.46 -7.34
C THR A 131 -3.58 -11.22 -7.40
N VAL A 132 -4.08 -10.72 -8.54
CA VAL A 132 -5.51 -10.47 -8.75
C VAL A 132 -6.34 -11.75 -8.61
N GLU A 133 -5.82 -12.89 -9.08
CA GLU A 133 -6.49 -14.18 -8.93
C GLU A 133 -6.54 -14.63 -7.48
N ASN A 134 -5.44 -14.45 -6.74
CA ASN A 134 -5.41 -14.75 -5.30
C ASN A 134 -6.40 -13.87 -4.52
N LEU A 135 -6.53 -12.59 -4.86
CA LEU A 135 -7.50 -11.68 -4.25
C LEU A 135 -8.95 -12.14 -4.49
N GLU A 136 -9.30 -12.51 -5.73
CA GLU A 136 -10.62 -13.07 -6.07
C GLU A 136 -10.90 -14.38 -5.32
N GLU A 137 -9.94 -15.31 -5.31
CA GLU A 137 -10.08 -16.64 -4.68
C GLU A 137 -10.24 -16.55 -3.16
N LEU A 138 -9.65 -15.53 -2.53
CA LEU A 138 -9.66 -15.34 -1.07
C LEU A 138 -10.77 -14.39 -0.60
N GLY A 139 -11.60 -13.87 -1.50
CA GLY A 139 -12.78 -13.08 -1.15
C GLY A 139 -12.50 -11.64 -0.74
N PHE A 140 -11.37 -11.07 -1.18
CA PHE A 140 -11.13 -9.64 -1.08
C PHE A 140 -12.13 -8.86 -1.92
N THR A 141 -12.39 -7.61 -1.54
CA THR A 141 -13.31 -6.73 -2.28
C THR A 141 -12.60 -5.56 -2.93
N TYR A 142 -11.46 -5.16 -2.37
CA TYR A 142 -10.65 -4.10 -2.93
C TYR A 142 -9.15 -4.30 -2.69
N ASP A 143 -8.36 -3.63 -3.52
CA ASP A 143 -6.93 -3.45 -3.40
C ASP A 143 -6.59 -1.95 -3.45
N SER A 144 -5.42 -1.58 -2.94
CA SER A 144 -4.91 -0.21 -3.00
C SER A 144 -3.39 -0.25 -3.20
N SER A 145 -2.96 -0.62 -4.40
CA SER A 145 -1.55 -0.82 -4.75
C SER A 145 -1.20 -0.35 -6.17
N LEU A 146 -2.17 -0.12 -7.05
CA LEU A 146 -1.96 0.28 -8.44
C LEU A 146 -2.32 1.76 -8.68
N MET A 147 -1.87 2.29 -9.82
CA MET A 147 -1.93 3.72 -10.15
C MET A 147 -2.65 3.98 -11.49
N GLY A 148 -3.63 3.16 -11.84
CA GLY A 148 -4.34 3.24 -13.13
C GLY A 148 -5.32 4.41 -13.25
N ASP A 149 -5.61 5.10 -12.15
CA ASP A 149 -6.33 6.36 -12.06
C ASP A 149 -5.71 7.19 -10.92
N GLU A 150 -6.14 8.43 -10.73
CA GLU A 150 -5.60 9.36 -9.74
C GLU A 150 -6.52 9.49 -8.52
N PHE A 151 -7.83 9.70 -8.77
CA PHE A 151 -8.81 10.01 -7.71
C PHE A 151 -10.10 9.20 -7.81
N HIS A 152 -10.25 8.36 -8.84
CA HIS A 152 -11.44 7.53 -9.02
C HIS A 152 -11.08 6.04 -8.84
N PRO A 153 -11.84 5.30 -8.01
CA PRO A 153 -11.71 3.87 -7.96
C PRO A 153 -12.04 3.24 -9.31
N TYR A 154 -11.36 2.15 -9.67
CA TYR A 154 -11.59 1.41 -10.90
C TYR A 154 -11.56 -0.09 -10.64
N TYR A 155 -11.96 -0.93 -11.60
CA TYR A 155 -11.86 -2.38 -11.43
C TYR A 155 -10.49 -2.88 -11.88
N LEU A 156 -9.83 -3.68 -11.04
CA LEU A 156 -8.60 -4.38 -11.43
C LEU A 156 -8.85 -5.24 -12.67
N ARG A 157 -7.83 -5.39 -13.51
CA ARG A 157 -7.87 -6.27 -14.69
C ARG A 157 -7.01 -7.50 -14.48
N LYS A 158 -7.38 -8.59 -15.16
CA LYS A 158 -6.57 -9.81 -15.28
C LYS A 158 -6.33 -10.18 -16.73
N GLY A 159 -5.15 -10.71 -17.00
CA GLY A 159 -4.74 -11.15 -18.34
C GLY A 159 -4.27 -10.01 -19.24
N ASP A 160 -3.85 -8.88 -18.66
CA ASP A 160 -3.11 -7.85 -19.40
C ASP A 160 -1.82 -8.46 -19.96
N LYS A 161 -1.42 -8.06 -21.17
CA LYS A 161 -0.17 -8.51 -21.80
C LYS A 161 0.65 -7.35 -22.31
N TRP A 162 1.96 -7.51 -22.20
CA TRP A 162 2.96 -6.59 -22.72
C TRP A 162 4.14 -7.38 -23.26
N TYR A 163 4.95 -6.72 -24.08
CA TYR A 163 6.04 -7.34 -24.82
C TYR A 163 7.34 -6.60 -24.47
N PRO A 164 8.08 -7.07 -23.42
CA PRO A 164 9.31 -6.41 -22.99
C PRO A 164 10.38 -6.36 -24.07
N ILE A 165 11.23 -5.35 -23.95
CA ILE A 165 12.36 -5.13 -24.84
C ILE A 165 13.49 -6.16 -24.53
N ASP A 166 13.65 -7.20 -25.34
CA ASP A 166 14.80 -8.12 -25.47
C ASP A 166 15.74 -7.81 -26.67
N TYR A 167 16.83 -7.07 -26.44
CA TYR A 167 17.73 -6.54 -27.49
C TYR A 167 18.47 -7.62 -28.28
N SER A 168 18.34 -8.90 -27.88
CA SER A 168 18.91 -10.03 -28.61
C SER A 168 18.04 -10.51 -29.77
N LYS A 169 16.81 -9.99 -29.91
CA LYS A 169 15.82 -10.41 -30.91
C LYS A 169 15.54 -9.31 -31.93
N ASP A 170 14.84 -9.70 -33.00
CA ASP A 170 14.31 -8.76 -33.98
C ASP A 170 13.25 -7.84 -33.33
N PRO A 171 13.25 -6.52 -33.62
CA PRO A 171 12.26 -5.59 -33.07
C PRO A 171 10.80 -5.99 -33.26
N ASP A 172 10.46 -6.75 -34.31
CA ASP A 172 9.09 -7.24 -34.54
C ASP A 172 8.57 -8.12 -33.39
N GLU A 173 9.45 -8.66 -32.55
CA GLU A 173 9.08 -9.44 -31.37
C GLU A 173 8.43 -8.60 -30.27
N TRP A 174 8.84 -7.33 -30.12
CA TRP A 174 8.38 -6.43 -29.05
C TRP A 174 7.55 -5.24 -29.54
N MET A 175 7.53 -4.92 -30.84
CA MET A 175 6.85 -3.74 -31.40
C MET A 175 5.35 -3.98 -31.52
N LYS A 176 4.73 -4.39 -30.41
CA LYS A 176 3.34 -4.78 -30.27
C LYS A 176 2.68 -3.89 -29.22
N PRO A 177 1.42 -3.47 -29.44
CA PRO A 177 0.71 -2.67 -28.46
C PRO A 177 0.47 -3.48 -27.17
N TYR A 178 0.24 -2.76 -26.08
CA TYR A 178 -0.29 -3.35 -24.85
C TYR A 178 -1.67 -3.96 -25.11
N GLU A 179 -1.93 -5.15 -24.59
CA GLU A 179 -3.25 -5.78 -24.64
C GLU A 179 -3.90 -5.70 -23.28
N PHE A 180 -5.00 -4.94 -23.19
CA PHE A 180 -5.80 -4.87 -21.98
C PHE A 180 -6.54 -6.20 -21.75
N GLY A 181 -6.41 -6.73 -20.54
CA GLY A 181 -7.14 -7.88 -20.06
C GLY A 181 -8.58 -7.55 -19.67
N LYS A 182 -9.20 -8.43 -18.91
CA LYS A 182 -10.61 -8.31 -18.53
C LYS A 182 -10.76 -7.71 -17.13
N PRO A 183 -11.70 -6.77 -16.93
CA PRO A 183 -12.00 -6.27 -15.60
C PRO A 183 -12.52 -7.39 -14.69
N THR A 184 -12.16 -7.30 -13.42
CA THR A 184 -12.58 -8.18 -12.32
C THR A 184 -13.65 -7.49 -11.47
N LYS A 185 -14.02 -8.11 -10.35
CA LYS A 185 -14.90 -7.47 -9.34
C LYS A 185 -14.13 -6.78 -8.22
N ILE A 186 -12.80 -6.91 -8.19
CA ILE A 186 -11.96 -6.26 -7.19
C ILE A 186 -11.82 -4.77 -7.56
N ILE A 187 -12.20 -3.91 -6.62
CA ILE A 187 -12.07 -2.46 -6.78
C ILE A 187 -10.63 -2.07 -6.42
N GLU A 188 -9.98 -1.29 -7.26
CA GLU A 188 -8.74 -0.61 -6.94
C GLU A 188 -9.04 0.79 -6.41
N PHE A 189 -8.50 1.10 -5.23
CA PHE A 189 -8.38 2.47 -4.74
C PHE A 189 -6.95 2.94 -5.02
N PRO A 190 -6.74 3.74 -6.08
CA PRO A 190 -5.40 3.99 -6.57
C PRO A 190 -4.51 4.65 -5.51
N VAL A 191 -3.29 4.13 -5.41
CA VAL A 191 -2.21 4.77 -4.67
C VAL A 191 -1.54 5.84 -5.53
N SER A 192 -0.73 6.69 -4.91
CA SER A 192 -0.03 7.75 -5.63
C SER A 192 1.24 8.11 -4.89
N TRP A 193 2.39 8.08 -5.57
CA TRP A 193 3.69 8.48 -4.99
C TRP A 193 3.72 9.94 -4.52
N TYR A 194 2.77 10.71 -5.04
CA TYR A 194 2.50 12.10 -4.73
C TYR A 194 1.71 12.28 -3.42
N LEU A 195 1.11 11.20 -2.91
CA LEU A 195 0.37 11.11 -1.66
C LEU A 195 0.93 9.98 -0.77
N ASP A 196 2.26 9.85 -0.74
CA ASP A 196 3.03 8.90 0.07
C ASP A 196 4.12 9.61 0.88
N ASP A 197 4.14 9.40 2.19
CA ASP A 197 5.07 10.10 3.07
C ASP A 197 6.44 9.44 3.10
N LEU A 198 6.50 8.13 2.82
CA LEU A 198 7.70 7.33 3.00
C LEU A 198 8.82 7.73 2.03
N PRO A 199 8.67 7.73 0.69
CA PRO A 199 9.76 8.06 -0.22
C PRO A 199 10.39 9.44 0.03
N PRO A 200 9.63 10.53 0.27
CA PRO A 200 10.24 11.85 0.50
C PRO A 200 10.80 12.04 1.92
N GLN A 201 10.23 11.39 2.95
CA GLN A 201 10.54 11.69 4.35
C GLN A 201 11.32 10.61 5.10
N LEU A 202 11.41 9.38 4.59
CA LEU A 202 12.21 8.32 5.19
C LEU A 202 13.60 8.23 4.54
N PHE A 203 14.63 8.54 5.33
CA PHE A 203 16.01 8.30 4.89
C PHE A 203 16.33 6.80 4.89
N MET A 204 16.72 6.27 3.73
CA MET A 204 17.14 4.86 3.56
C MET A 204 18.59 4.80 3.11
N LYS A 205 19.40 3.99 3.79
CA LYS A 205 20.79 3.72 3.39
C LYS A 205 20.84 2.82 2.14
N HIS A 206 19.84 1.96 2.00
CA HIS A 206 19.69 0.97 0.94
C HIS A 206 18.20 0.82 0.57
N PRO A 207 17.89 0.41 -0.66
CA PRO A 207 18.69 0.66 -1.87
C PRO A 207 18.90 2.17 -2.08
N TYR A 208 19.73 2.62 -3.02
CA TYR A 208 20.12 4.03 -3.21
C TYR A 208 18.96 4.98 -3.62
N TYR A 209 17.91 5.10 -2.82
CA TYR A 209 16.90 6.13 -2.90
C TYR A 209 17.32 7.27 -1.97
N ASN A 210 18.07 8.23 -2.50
CA ASN A 210 18.65 9.33 -1.73
C ASN A 210 17.63 10.46 -1.48
N TYR A 211 16.59 10.16 -0.71
CA TYR A 211 15.63 11.14 -0.16
C TYR A 211 15.59 11.02 1.38
N GLY A 212 14.52 11.51 2.04
CA GLY A 212 14.39 11.49 3.50
C GLY A 212 14.70 12.81 4.20
N TRP A 213 15.01 13.85 3.43
CA TRP A 213 15.32 15.21 3.92
C TRP A 213 14.48 16.29 3.22
N THR A 214 13.44 15.89 2.48
CA THR A 214 12.53 16.83 1.81
C THR A 214 11.82 17.66 2.87
N HIS A 215 11.86 18.98 2.72
CA HIS A 215 11.28 19.89 3.70
C HIS A 215 9.76 19.68 3.80
N GLN A 216 9.25 19.48 5.02
CA GLN A 216 7.84 19.12 5.29
C GLN A 216 6.84 20.11 4.66
N ILE A 217 7.19 21.40 4.56
CA ILE A 217 6.32 22.41 3.94
C ILE A 217 5.98 22.08 2.48
N LEU A 218 6.92 21.53 1.71
CA LEU A 218 6.68 21.17 0.31
C LEU A 218 5.63 20.07 0.23
N TYR A 219 5.67 19.14 1.16
CA TYR A 219 4.74 18.04 1.26
C TYR A 219 3.33 18.49 1.66
N ILE A 220 3.23 19.36 2.66
CA ILE A 220 1.95 19.95 3.09
C ILE A 220 1.30 20.73 1.94
N MET A 221 2.09 21.57 1.24
CA MET A 221 1.61 22.32 0.08
C MET A 221 1.08 21.39 -1.00
N TYR A 222 1.82 20.33 -1.29
CA TYR A 222 1.47 19.36 -2.33
C TYR A 222 0.17 18.60 -2.00
N TYR A 223 -0.01 18.15 -0.76
CA TYR A 223 -1.26 17.53 -0.30
C TYR A 223 -2.46 18.47 -0.42
N LEU A 224 -2.31 19.72 0.06
CA LEU A 224 -3.37 20.72 0.00
C LEU A 224 -3.75 21.06 -1.45
N GLU A 225 -2.76 21.20 -2.33
CA GLU A 225 -2.99 21.47 -3.74
C GLU A 225 -3.77 20.34 -4.42
N ASN A 226 -3.43 19.08 -4.17
CA ASN A 226 -4.16 17.93 -4.71
C ASN A 226 -5.62 17.91 -4.24
N ILE A 227 -5.87 18.14 -2.94
CA ILE A 227 -7.22 18.23 -2.40
C ILE A 227 -8.00 19.38 -3.05
N LEU A 228 -7.38 20.56 -3.20
CA LEU A 228 -8.01 21.74 -3.80
C LEU A 228 -8.35 21.51 -5.27
N ILE A 229 -7.43 20.95 -6.06
CA ILE A 229 -7.65 20.63 -7.47
C ILE A 229 -8.80 19.64 -7.61
N THR A 230 -8.81 18.56 -6.82
CA THR A 230 -9.90 17.57 -6.83
C THR A 230 -11.23 18.20 -6.43
N TYR A 231 -11.22 19.07 -5.42
CA TYR A 231 -12.41 19.82 -5.03
C TYR A 231 -12.94 20.70 -6.15
N MET A 232 -12.08 21.49 -6.81
CA MET A 232 -12.46 22.37 -7.92
C MET A 232 -12.99 21.59 -9.13
N LYS A 233 -12.32 20.51 -9.52
CA LYS A 233 -12.74 19.63 -10.63
C LYS A 233 -14.08 18.97 -10.34
N SER A 234 -14.29 18.47 -9.12
CA SER A 234 -15.55 17.81 -8.72
C SER A 234 -16.78 18.72 -8.75
N ARG A 235 -16.57 20.05 -8.65
CA ARG A 235 -17.64 21.05 -8.68
C ARG A 235 -17.92 21.66 -10.05
N LYS A 236 -17.27 21.18 -11.13
CA LYS A 236 -17.34 21.84 -12.46
C LYS A 236 -17.08 23.35 -12.37
N MET A 237 -16.11 23.79 -11.56
CA MET A 237 -15.55 25.14 -11.79
C MET A 237 -14.69 25.05 -13.05
N VAL A 238 -15.35 25.17 -14.20
CA VAL A 238 -14.71 25.40 -15.48
C VAL A 238 -14.03 26.76 -15.36
N TYR A 239 -12.71 26.77 -15.14
CA TYR A 239 -11.95 27.92 -15.61
C TYR A 239 -12.05 27.87 -17.13
N LEU A 240 -13.02 28.61 -17.66
CA LEU A 240 -13.05 29.00 -19.06
C LEU A 240 -11.71 29.71 -19.32
N ARG A 241 -10.85 29.08 -20.10
CA ARG A 241 -9.83 29.78 -20.88
C ARG A 241 -10.37 29.95 -22.28
#